data_AF-A0A6H1TTE1-F1
#
_entry.id   AF-A0A6H1TTE1-F1
#
_cell.length_a   1.000
_cell.length_b   1.000
_cell.length_c   1.000
_cell.angle_alpha   90.00
_cell.angle_beta   90.00
_cell.angle_gamma   90.00
#
_symmetry.space_group_name_H-M   'P 1'
#
loop_
_entity.id
_entity.type
_entity.pdbx_description
1 polymer ?
#
loop_
_entity_poly.entity_id
_entity_poly.type
_entity_poly.pdbx_seq_one_letter_code
_entity_poly.pdbx_strand_id
1 'polypeptide(L)'
;MKKSSRTFLRFAACNILVSSLTAWGLPALAQQDLQQRVNSIESVEQVKQELRQLFEWRDQCGTGSCFNSSSTGICETVAALDVRVNGQIVGGMISDDPGLPISEEDLDLMRLIFEQCKPTNYQYWNWPMMLHVWYVPSEEVDNEIKNRLGLFLR
;
A
#
# COMPACT_ATOMS: atom_id res chain seq x y z
N MET A 1 27.10 -67.18 -41.30
CA MET A 1 27.17 -66.15 -42.37
C MET A 1 25.76 -65.73 -42.77
N LYS A 2 25.41 -64.45 -42.54
CA LYS A 2 24.55 -63.55 -43.35
C LYS A 2 23.88 -62.51 -42.45
N LYS A 3 24.39 -61.27 -42.57
CA LYS A 3 23.74 -60.01 -42.18
C LYS A 3 22.58 -59.71 -43.13
N SER A 4 21.51 -59.07 -42.65
CA SER A 4 20.68 -58.05 -43.36
C SER A 4 19.43 -57.76 -42.48
N SER A 5 19.39 -56.73 -41.64
CA SER A 5 19.21 -55.29 -41.90
C SER A 5 17.84 -54.92 -42.49
N ARG A 6 17.20 -53.89 -41.86
CA ARG A 6 16.03 -53.03 -42.23
C ARG A 6 14.93 -53.10 -41.15
N THR A 7 14.39 -52.04 -40.54
CA THR A 7 14.54 -50.57 -40.69
C THR A 7 13.94 -49.97 -39.42
N PHE A 8 14.68 -49.17 -38.65
CA PHE A 8 14.11 -48.37 -37.56
C PHE A 8 13.41 -47.15 -38.15
N LEU A 9 12.09 -47.06 -38.01
CA LEU A 9 11.39 -45.79 -38.17
C LEU A 9 11.88 -44.84 -37.07
N ARG A 10 12.67 -43.84 -37.44
CA ARG A 10 12.93 -42.69 -36.58
C ARG A 10 11.70 -41.79 -36.65
N PHE A 11 10.84 -41.86 -35.64
CA PHE A 11 9.90 -40.78 -35.37
C PHE A 11 10.73 -39.56 -34.96
N ALA A 12 10.83 -38.59 -35.86
CA ALA A 12 11.32 -37.26 -35.54
C ALA A 12 10.27 -36.62 -34.61
N ALA A 13 10.46 -36.77 -33.31
CA ALA A 13 9.74 -35.99 -32.32
C ALA A 13 10.24 -34.54 -32.45
N CYS A 14 9.43 -33.72 -33.13
CA CYS A 14 9.57 -32.27 -33.16
C CYS A 14 9.27 -31.77 -31.74
N ASN A 15 10.31 -31.65 -30.91
CA ASN A 15 10.22 -30.95 -29.63
C ASN A 15 10.10 -29.46 -29.91
N ILE A 16 8.89 -28.99 -30.16
CA ILE A 16 8.57 -27.56 -30.01
C ILE A 16 8.53 -27.29 -28.51
N LEU A 17 9.70 -27.00 -27.93
CA LEU A 17 9.77 -26.33 -26.63
C LEU A 17 9.30 -24.89 -26.85
N VAL A 18 7.98 -24.69 -26.76
CA VAL A 18 7.42 -23.36 -26.48
C VAL A 18 7.80 -23.05 -25.04
N SER A 19 8.99 -22.45 -24.85
CA SER A 19 9.33 -21.78 -23.61
C SER A 19 8.50 -20.50 -23.53
N SER A 20 7.22 -20.64 -23.19
CA SER A 20 6.43 -19.57 -22.61
C SER A 20 7.02 -19.27 -21.23
N LEU A 21 8.13 -18.54 -21.21
CA LEU A 21 8.60 -17.82 -20.03
C LEU A 21 7.62 -16.68 -19.84
N THR A 22 6.57 -17.02 -19.11
CA THR A 22 5.55 -16.12 -18.69
C THR A 22 6.18 -15.06 -17.77
N ALA A 23 5.96 -13.79 -18.10
CA ALA A 23 6.32 -12.65 -17.28
C ALA A 23 5.54 -12.66 -15.95
N TRP A 24 6.08 -13.29 -14.91
CA TRP A 24 5.47 -13.39 -13.57
C TRP A 24 6.42 -12.84 -12.49
N GLY A 25 7.15 -11.77 -12.79
CA GLY A 25 8.18 -11.20 -11.89
C GLY A 25 7.80 -9.91 -11.16
N LEU A 26 6.62 -9.31 -11.44
CA LEU A 26 6.29 -7.98 -10.95
C LEU A 26 5.65 -7.89 -9.54
N PRO A 27 4.86 -8.86 -9.03
CA PRO A 27 4.17 -8.65 -7.75
C PRO A 27 5.10 -8.69 -6.52
N ALA A 28 6.23 -9.40 -6.59
CA ALA A 28 7.14 -9.52 -5.46
C ALA A 28 7.89 -8.21 -5.12
N LEU A 29 8.20 -7.38 -6.11
CA LEU A 29 8.93 -6.12 -5.91
C LEU A 29 8.03 -5.05 -5.28
N ALA A 30 6.78 -4.93 -5.76
CA ALA A 30 5.76 -4.05 -5.19
C ALA A 30 5.50 -4.31 -3.70
N GLN A 31 5.45 -5.59 -3.31
CA GLN A 31 5.22 -5.99 -1.93
C GLN A 31 6.43 -5.71 -1.03
N GLN A 32 7.65 -5.77 -1.57
CA GLN A 32 8.87 -5.42 -0.85
C GLN A 32 8.92 -3.92 -0.50
N ASP A 33 8.53 -3.05 -1.44
CA ASP A 33 8.48 -1.59 -1.20
C ASP A 33 7.46 -1.22 -0.10
N LEU A 34 6.30 -1.88 -0.09
CA LEU A 34 5.28 -1.68 0.95
C LEU A 34 5.76 -2.17 2.32
N GLN A 35 6.40 -3.34 2.38
CA GLN A 35 6.95 -3.85 3.63
C GLN A 35 8.08 -2.95 4.15
N GLN A 36 8.92 -2.42 3.27
CA GLN A 36 9.96 -1.47 3.65
C GLN A 36 9.35 -0.19 4.25
N ARG A 37 8.25 0.30 3.67
CA ARG A 37 7.52 1.45 4.23
C ARG A 37 6.98 1.16 5.62
N VAL A 38 6.31 0.02 5.82
CA VAL A 38 5.83 -0.43 7.13
C VAL A 38 6.98 -0.49 8.15
N ASN A 39 8.10 -1.13 7.77
CA ASN A 39 9.25 -1.32 8.64
C ASN A 39 9.99 -0.01 8.97
N SER A 40 9.83 1.03 8.13
CA SER A 40 10.44 2.35 8.36
C SER A 40 9.73 3.20 9.42
N ILE A 41 8.56 2.75 9.91
CA ILE A 41 7.82 3.44 10.96
C ILE A 41 8.38 3.01 12.31
N GLU A 42 9.01 3.96 12.99
CA GLU A 42 9.63 3.78 14.29
C GLU A 42 8.75 4.32 15.43
N SER A 43 7.83 5.26 15.14
CA SER A 43 6.94 5.84 16.15
C SER A 43 5.64 6.40 15.57
N VAL A 44 4.63 6.54 16.43
CA VAL A 44 3.35 7.20 16.09
C VAL A 44 3.56 8.69 15.78
N GLU A 45 4.50 9.37 16.46
CA GLU A 45 4.76 10.80 16.22
C GLU A 45 5.37 11.04 14.83
N GLN A 46 6.26 10.16 14.36
CA GLN A 46 6.77 10.19 12.98
C GLN A 46 5.61 10.13 11.98
N VAL A 47 4.65 9.23 12.20
CA VAL A 47 3.46 9.12 11.34
C VAL A 47 2.61 10.39 11.38
N LYS A 48 2.41 10.99 12.56
CA LYS A 48 1.72 12.30 12.66
C LYS A 48 2.46 13.40 11.90
N GLN A 49 3.79 13.41 11.90
CA GLN A 49 4.56 14.38 11.11
C GLN A 49 4.37 14.18 9.59
N GLU A 50 4.40 12.93 9.12
CA GLU A 50 4.12 12.59 7.71
C GLU A 50 2.69 13.01 7.33
N LEU A 51 1.70 12.70 8.17
CA LEU A 51 0.32 13.13 7.96
C LEU A 51 0.22 14.65 7.87
N ARG A 52 0.83 15.42 8.80
CA ARG A 52 0.84 16.88 8.74
C ARG A 52 1.32 17.39 7.38
N GLN A 53 2.43 16.85 6.86
CA GLN A 53 2.96 17.23 5.55
C GLN A 53 2.00 16.87 4.41
N LEU A 54 1.40 15.68 4.43
CA LEU A 54 0.44 15.25 3.42
C LEU A 54 -0.83 16.10 3.41
N PHE A 55 -1.35 16.48 4.58
CA PHE A 55 -2.48 17.41 4.72
C PHE A 55 -2.12 18.80 4.18
N GLU A 56 -0.97 19.36 4.58
CA GLU A 56 -0.48 20.65 4.06
C GLU A 56 -0.33 20.63 2.53
N TRP A 57 0.27 19.57 1.97
CA TRP A 57 0.42 19.42 0.53
C TRP A 57 -0.92 19.28 -0.15
N ARG A 58 -1.83 18.44 0.36
CA ARG A 58 -3.17 18.28 -0.21
C ARG A 58 -3.91 19.61 -0.27
N ASP A 59 -3.82 20.44 0.77
CA ASP A 59 -4.48 21.75 0.81
C ASP A 59 -3.83 22.77 -0.14
N GLN A 60 -2.52 22.66 -0.39
CA GLN A 60 -1.82 23.44 -1.41
C GLN A 60 -2.12 22.95 -2.83
N CYS A 61 -2.42 21.66 -2.98
CA CYS A 61 -2.90 21.11 -4.23
C CYS A 61 -4.33 21.63 -4.50
N GLY A 62 -4.59 22.12 -5.72
CA GLY A 62 -5.96 22.27 -6.22
C GLY A 62 -6.58 20.91 -6.54
N THR A 63 -7.14 20.74 -7.74
CA THR A 63 -7.58 19.41 -8.22
C THR A 63 -6.51 18.75 -9.09
N GLY A 64 -6.43 17.41 -9.11
CA GLY A 64 -5.59 16.65 -10.05
C GLY A 64 -4.57 15.74 -9.35
N SER A 65 -3.48 15.40 -10.06
CA SER A 65 -2.53 14.36 -9.62
C SER A 65 -1.94 14.62 -8.22
N CYS A 66 -1.57 15.86 -7.92
CA CYS A 66 -1.08 16.29 -6.61
C CYS A 66 -2.08 15.95 -5.49
N PHE A 67 -3.33 16.39 -5.66
CA PHE A 67 -4.40 16.16 -4.70
C PHE A 67 -4.71 14.68 -4.53
N ASN A 68 -4.74 13.93 -5.62
CA ASN A 68 -5.00 12.50 -5.60
C ASN A 68 -3.88 11.76 -4.86
N SER A 69 -2.62 12.05 -5.20
CA SER A 69 -1.45 11.44 -4.57
C SER A 69 -1.42 11.71 -3.07
N SER A 70 -1.59 12.96 -2.64
CA SER A 70 -1.61 13.30 -1.21
C SER A 70 -2.81 12.69 -0.48
N SER A 71 -4.00 12.67 -1.10
CA SER A 71 -5.20 12.07 -0.49
C SER A 71 -5.09 10.55 -0.32
N THR A 72 -4.52 9.87 -1.31
CA THR A 72 -4.20 8.44 -1.20
C THR A 72 -3.09 8.23 -0.18
N GLY A 73 -2.05 9.06 -0.21
CA GLY A 73 -0.93 9.04 0.73
C GLY A 73 -1.39 9.06 2.19
N ILE A 74 -2.37 9.91 2.54
CA ILE A 74 -2.94 9.97 3.90
C ILE A 74 -3.47 8.61 4.35
N CYS A 75 -4.28 7.97 3.52
CA CYS A 75 -4.85 6.66 3.84
C CYS A 75 -3.77 5.58 3.92
N GLU A 76 -2.83 5.61 2.99
CA GLU A 76 -1.69 4.71 2.95
C GLU A 76 -0.80 4.86 4.19
N THR A 77 -0.59 6.07 4.70
CA THR A 77 0.18 6.34 5.92
C THR A 77 -0.49 5.74 7.15
N VAL A 78 -1.82 5.87 7.26
CA VAL A 78 -2.58 5.26 8.36
C VAL A 78 -2.59 3.73 8.27
N ALA A 79 -2.73 3.16 7.05
CA ALA A 79 -2.68 1.71 6.85
C ALA A 79 -1.31 1.12 7.23
N ALA A 80 -0.22 1.83 6.89
CA ALA A 80 1.13 1.41 7.24
C ALA A 80 1.31 1.36 8.77
N LEU A 81 0.76 2.37 9.46
CA LEU A 81 0.76 2.41 10.92
C LEU A 81 -0.07 1.27 11.50
N ASP A 82 -1.24 0.95 10.93
CA ASP A 82 -2.10 -0.15 11.42
C ASP A 82 -1.34 -1.46 11.51
N VAL A 83 -0.53 -1.79 10.49
CA VAL A 83 0.37 -2.96 10.52
C VAL A 83 1.35 -2.90 11.70
N ARG A 84 1.96 -1.74 11.94
CA ARG A 84 2.94 -1.58 13.03
C ARG A 84 2.32 -1.52 14.41
N VAL A 85 1.06 -1.15 14.54
CA VAL A 85 0.32 -1.21 15.81
C VAL A 85 -0.50 -2.49 15.93
N ASN A 86 -0.21 -3.52 15.13
CA ASN A 86 -0.85 -4.83 15.15
C ASN A 86 -2.38 -4.78 14.98
N GLY A 87 -2.83 -3.96 14.03
CA GLY A 87 -4.22 -3.94 13.59
C GLY A 87 -5.15 -3.19 14.53
N GLN A 88 -4.65 -2.36 15.45
CA GLN A 88 -5.48 -1.67 16.44
C GLN A 88 -6.39 -0.60 15.83
N ILE A 89 -6.05 -0.02 14.67
CA ILE A 89 -6.80 1.07 14.03
C ILE A 89 -7.99 0.48 13.27
N VAL A 90 -7.73 -0.41 12.33
CA VAL A 90 -8.77 -0.95 11.40
C VAL A 90 -9.28 -2.31 11.85
N GLY A 91 -8.44 -3.09 12.53
CA GLY A 91 -8.68 -4.51 12.78
C GLY A 91 -8.25 -5.34 11.58
N GLY A 92 -7.21 -6.16 11.75
CA GLY A 92 -6.87 -7.24 10.81
C GLY A 92 -5.53 -7.14 10.09
N MET A 93 -4.76 -6.05 10.25
CA MET A 93 -3.39 -5.96 9.72
C MET A 93 -2.38 -6.21 10.85
N ILE A 94 -1.93 -7.46 10.99
CA ILE A 94 -1.01 -7.86 12.06
C ILE A 94 0.39 -8.09 11.49
N SER A 95 1.40 -7.60 12.19
CA SER A 95 2.81 -7.89 11.92
C SER A 95 3.33 -8.96 12.87
N ASP A 96 4.34 -9.72 12.43
CA ASP A 96 5.08 -10.66 13.29
C ASP A 96 6.04 -9.94 14.26
N ASP A 97 6.30 -8.65 14.04
CA ASP A 97 7.16 -7.83 14.90
C ASP A 97 6.42 -7.35 16.16
N PRO A 98 7.16 -7.01 17.25
CA PRO A 98 6.58 -6.29 18.37
C PRO A 98 5.86 -5.02 17.89
N GLY A 99 4.59 -4.92 18.24
CA GLY A 99 3.75 -3.79 17.89
C GLY A 99 4.24 -2.51 18.57
N LEU A 100 4.20 -1.40 17.84
CA LEU A 100 4.44 -0.08 18.42
C LEU A 100 3.34 0.25 19.42
N PRO A 101 3.68 0.80 20.60
CA PRO A 101 2.67 1.34 21.50
C PRO A 101 2.00 2.56 20.85
N ILE A 102 0.69 2.65 21.01
CA ILE A 102 -0.11 3.80 20.57
C ILE A 102 -0.99 4.24 21.73
N SER A 103 -1.09 5.55 21.93
CA SER A 103 -1.97 6.13 22.95
C SER A 103 -3.44 6.01 22.51
N GLU A 104 -4.37 6.05 23.46
CA GLU A 104 -5.82 6.04 23.14
C GLU A 104 -6.20 7.27 22.28
N GLU A 105 -5.66 8.44 22.60
CA GLU A 105 -5.88 9.67 21.84
C GLU A 105 -5.38 9.57 20.40
N ASP A 106 -4.18 9.05 20.19
CA ASP A 106 -3.63 8.84 18.85
C ASP A 106 -4.41 7.77 18.10
N LEU A 107 -4.80 6.68 18.78
CA LEU A 107 -5.58 5.60 18.18
C LEU A 107 -6.92 6.12 17.65
N ASP A 108 -7.62 6.93 18.44
CA ASP A 108 -8.88 7.55 18.05
C ASP A 108 -8.70 8.53 16.89
N LEU A 109 -7.59 9.28 16.87
CA LEU A 109 -7.27 10.16 15.73
C LEU A 109 -7.04 9.35 14.46
N MET A 110 -6.25 8.27 14.52
CA MET A 110 -5.96 7.45 13.36
C MET A 110 -7.21 6.73 12.83
N ARG A 111 -8.10 6.29 13.72
CA ARG A 111 -9.41 5.74 13.35
C ARG A 111 -10.27 6.76 12.63
N LEU A 112 -10.37 7.98 13.19
CA LEU A 112 -11.14 9.06 12.58
C LEU A 112 -10.65 9.37 11.15
N ILE A 113 -9.32 9.41 10.94
CA ILE A 113 -8.73 9.60 9.60
C ILE A 113 -9.08 8.43 8.69
N PHE A 114 -8.90 7.20 9.16
CA PHE A 114 -9.16 5.99 8.38
C PHE A 114 -10.63 5.89 7.93
N GLU A 115 -11.58 6.29 8.78
CA GLU A 115 -13.01 6.29 8.45
C GLU A 115 -13.34 7.17 7.24
N GLN A 116 -12.50 8.15 6.92
CA GLN A 116 -12.66 9.02 5.74
C GLN A 116 -12.06 8.40 4.48
N CYS A 117 -11.32 7.30 4.57
CA CYS A 117 -10.75 6.59 3.44
C CYS A 117 -11.81 5.71 2.75
N LYS A 118 -12.23 6.11 1.55
CA LYS A 118 -13.27 5.43 0.77
C LYS A 118 -12.67 4.67 -0.42
N PRO A 119 -13.18 3.46 -0.75
CA PRO A 119 -12.73 2.73 -1.93
C PRO A 119 -12.79 3.58 -3.20
N THR A 120 -11.76 3.46 -4.04
CA THR A 120 -11.70 4.12 -5.34
C THR A 120 -11.24 3.16 -6.42
N ASN A 121 -11.79 3.31 -7.63
CA ASN A 121 -11.34 2.61 -8.81
C ASN A 121 -10.31 3.42 -9.63
N TYR A 122 -9.89 4.58 -9.12
CA TYR A 122 -8.99 5.47 -9.84
C TYR A 122 -7.54 4.96 -9.76
N GLN A 123 -6.98 4.58 -10.91
CA GLN A 123 -5.54 4.27 -11.10
C GLN A 123 -4.93 3.22 -10.15
N TYR A 124 -5.73 2.38 -9.49
CA TYR A 124 -5.23 1.37 -8.54
C TYR A 124 -4.31 0.33 -9.20
N TRP A 125 -4.42 0.13 -10.51
CA TRP A 125 -3.54 -0.74 -11.29
C TRP A 125 -2.15 -0.12 -11.57
N ASN A 126 -1.98 1.18 -11.36
CA ASN A 126 -0.73 1.87 -11.67
C ASN A 126 0.25 1.91 -10.49
N TRP A 127 -0.20 1.66 -9.25
CA TRP A 127 0.60 1.88 -8.06
C TRP A 127 0.49 0.73 -7.06
N PRO A 128 1.63 0.24 -6.53
CA PRO A 128 1.60 -0.70 -5.42
C PRO A 128 1.17 0.05 -4.15
N MET A 129 -0.05 -0.21 -3.69
CA MET A 129 -0.66 0.46 -2.53
C MET A 129 -1.15 -0.60 -1.55
N MET A 130 -1.12 -0.32 -0.25
CA MET A 130 -1.73 -1.19 0.75
C MET A 130 -3.25 -1.19 0.63
N LEU A 131 -3.82 -0.06 0.24
CA LEU A 131 -5.24 0.16 0.09
C LEU A 131 -5.56 0.84 -1.25
N HIS A 132 -6.70 0.49 -1.82
CA HIS A 132 -7.23 1.15 -3.01
C HIS A 132 -8.31 2.15 -2.60
N VAL A 133 -7.89 3.17 -1.86
CA VAL A 133 -8.77 4.15 -1.22
C VAL A 133 -8.33 5.58 -1.46
N TRP A 134 -9.25 6.49 -1.19
CA TRP A 134 -9.06 7.94 -1.25
C TRP A 134 -9.61 8.56 0.04
N TYR A 135 -8.86 9.45 0.66
CA TYR A 135 -9.33 10.29 1.76
C TYR A 135 -10.39 11.32 1.31
N VAL A 136 -11.66 11.12 1.69
CA VAL A 136 -12.81 11.94 1.28
C VAL A 136 -13.63 12.37 2.52
N PRO A 137 -13.16 13.37 3.28
CA PRO A 137 -13.83 13.84 4.49
C PRO A 137 -14.95 14.84 4.18
N SER A 138 -15.83 15.10 5.14
CA SER A 138 -16.56 16.36 5.19
C SER A 138 -15.61 17.49 5.66
N GLU A 139 -15.96 18.75 5.36
CA GLU A 139 -15.16 19.91 5.81
C GLU A 139 -15.02 19.96 7.34
N GLU A 140 -16.10 19.64 8.06
CA GLU A 140 -16.10 19.61 9.53
C GLU A 140 -15.10 18.59 10.09
N VAL A 141 -15.15 17.34 9.59
CA VAL A 141 -14.25 16.28 10.03
C VAL A 141 -12.81 16.57 9.62
N ASP A 142 -12.60 17.13 8.43
CA ASP A 142 -11.27 17.50 7.97
C ASP A 142 -10.63 18.56 8.88
N ASN A 143 -11.40 19.57 9.30
CA ASN A 143 -10.96 20.58 10.24
C ASN A 143 -10.69 20.00 11.64
N GLU A 144 -11.53 19.07 12.12
CA GLU A 144 -11.28 18.40 13.40
C GLU A 144 -9.94 17.65 13.37
N ILE A 145 -9.71 16.83 12.33
CA ILE A 145 -8.48 16.07 12.15
C ILE A 145 -7.27 17.00 12.10
N LYS A 146 -7.33 18.07 11.29
CA LYS A 146 -6.25 19.05 11.17
C LYS A 146 -5.95 19.74 12.50
N ASN A 147 -6.97 20.05 13.29
CA ASN A 147 -6.81 20.63 14.62
C ASN A 147 -6.12 19.66 15.59
N ARG A 148 -6.55 18.38 15.62
CA ARG A 148 -5.92 17.34 16.44
C ARG A 148 -4.47 17.03 16.00
N LEU A 149 -4.16 17.23 14.72
CA LEU A 149 -2.78 17.20 14.21
C LEU A 149 -1.98 18.47 14.52
N GLY A 150 -2.59 19.54 15.03
CA GLY A 150 -1.93 20.80 15.36
C GLY A 150 -1.59 21.69 14.16
N LEU A 151 -2.29 21.53 13.03
CA LEU A 151 -2.00 22.26 11.78
C LEU A 151 -2.45 23.73 11.80
N PHE A 152 -3.32 24.13 12.71
CA PHE A 152 -3.82 25.50 12.82
C PHE A 152 -3.09 26.38 13.84
N LEU A 153 -2.09 25.84 14.55
CA LEU A 153 -1.38 26.54 15.64
C LEU A 153 -0.08 27.26 15.17
N ARG A 154 -0.05 27.83 13.96
CA ARG A 154 1.09 28.62 13.45
C ARG A 154 0.88 30.12 13.56
#